data_AF-A0A832K9V4-F1
#
_entry.id   AF-A0A832K9V4-F1
#
_cell.length_a   1.000
_cell.length_b   1.000
_cell.length_c   1.000
_cell.angle_alpha   90.00
_cell.angle_beta   90.00
_cell.angle_gamma   90.00
#
_symmetry.space_group_name_H-M   'P 1'
#
loop_
_entity.id
_entity.type
_entity.pdbx_description
1 polymer ?
#
loop_
_entity_poly.entity_id
_entity_poly.type
_entity_poly.pdbx_seq_one_letter_code
_entity_poly.pdbx_strand_id
1 'polypeptide(L)'
;MVFAMVVIGGITRLTESGLSIVEWQPLVGAIPPLSEADWQALFQKYRLSPQFQQVNRGMELVEFKAIFWWEYIHRLWGRLIGVAFLLPFLWFLWRGGVKGALAWRLAGIFALGGLQGAMGWYMVASGLVDRPEVSQYRLVAHLGLALLIYALLLWQAMALRHPAKWHPASAATAGSPEPSQAAATGGNDRQSRRQPGAPLGGVRGQREVWAAD
;
A
#
# COMPACT_ATOMS: atom_id res chain seq x y z
N MET A 1 12.19 9.72 0.47
CA MET A 1 11.37 10.60 1.35
C MET A 1 10.72 9.84 2.50
N VAL A 2 9.96 8.75 2.25
CA VAL A 2 9.25 8.00 3.32
C VAL A 2 10.21 7.37 4.34
N PHE A 3 11.35 6.81 3.94
CA PHE A 3 12.37 6.36 4.89
C PHE A 3 12.82 7.48 5.83
N ALA A 4 13.14 8.66 5.28
CA ALA A 4 13.51 9.82 6.09
C ALA A 4 12.38 10.27 7.04
N MET A 5 11.11 10.18 6.61
CA MET A 5 9.94 10.44 7.48
C MET A 5 9.93 9.52 8.70
N VAL A 6 10.22 8.22 8.52
CA VAL A 6 10.28 7.26 9.63
C VAL A 6 11.40 7.63 10.60
N VAL A 7 12.58 8.01 10.10
CA VAL A 7 13.71 8.45 10.94
C VAL A 7 13.37 9.74 11.69
N ILE A 8 12.87 10.77 11.00
CA ILE A 8 12.44 12.04 11.61
C ILE A 8 11.37 11.79 12.68
N GLY A 9 10.43 10.88 12.42
CA GLY A 9 9.43 10.46 13.40
C GLY A 9 10.00 9.74 14.61
N GLY A 10 10.98 8.87 14.41
CA GLY A 10 11.74 8.25 15.50
C GLY A 10 12.42 9.30 16.39
N ILE A 11 13.11 10.27 15.79
CA ILE A 11 13.74 11.37 16.52
C ILE A 11 12.69 12.18 17.27
N THR A 12 11.59 12.56 16.62
CA THR A 12 10.49 13.33 17.23
C THR A 12 9.96 12.65 18.49
N ARG A 13 9.85 11.32 18.46
CA ARG A 13 9.41 10.53 19.61
C ARG A 13 10.47 10.46 20.71
N LEU A 14 11.73 10.20 20.34
CA LEU A 14 12.84 10.06 21.30
C LEU A 14 13.18 11.38 22.00
N THR A 15 12.94 12.52 21.34
CA THR A 15 13.09 13.86 21.93
C THR A 15 11.82 14.36 22.62
N GLU A 16 10.78 13.52 22.70
CA GLU A 16 9.47 13.86 23.25
C GLU A 16 8.84 15.12 22.65
N SER A 17 9.20 15.46 21.42
CA SER A 17 8.74 16.69 20.76
C SER A 17 7.34 16.58 20.18
N GLY A 18 6.74 15.39 20.12
CA GLY A 18 5.48 15.14 19.42
C GLY A 18 4.22 15.83 19.93
N LEU A 19 4.30 16.65 20.98
CA LEU A 19 3.19 17.45 21.55
C LEU A 19 3.56 18.94 21.73
N SER A 20 4.66 19.39 21.13
CA SER A 20 5.12 20.79 21.18
C SER A 20 4.23 21.76 20.38
N ILE A 21 3.56 21.27 19.32
CA ILE A 21 2.63 22.04 18.48
C ILE A 21 1.19 21.66 18.84
N VAL A 22 0.65 22.45 19.77
CA VAL A 22 -0.68 22.25 20.39
C VAL A 22 -1.84 22.53 19.42
N GLU A 23 -1.63 23.43 18.46
CA GLU A 23 -2.67 23.83 17.50
C GLU A 23 -2.59 23.04 16.20
N TRP A 24 -3.75 22.61 15.72
CA TRP A 24 -3.86 21.99 14.42
C TRP A 24 -4.04 23.06 13.34
N GLN A 25 -2.98 23.34 12.58
CA GLN A 25 -2.99 24.30 11.48
C GLN A 25 -2.48 23.64 10.17
N PRO A 26 -3.36 23.02 9.36
CA PRO A 26 -2.94 22.22 8.21
C PRO A 26 -2.32 23.05 7.08
N LEU A 27 -2.92 24.20 6.79
CA LEU A 27 -2.47 25.13 5.76
C LEU A 27 -1.46 26.14 6.32
N VAL A 28 -1.81 26.83 7.41
CA VAL A 28 -1.02 27.96 7.95
C VAL A 28 0.25 27.49 8.67
N GLY A 29 0.23 26.30 9.29
CA GLY A 29 1.41 25.75 9.98
C GLY A 29 2.53 25.28 9.04
N ALA A 30 2.48 25.62 7.75
CA ALA A 30 3.59 25.43 6.81
C ALA A 30 4.66 26.52 6.99
N ILE A 31 4.29 27.69 7.50
CA ILE A 31 5.22 28.79 7.77
C ILE A 31 5.66 28.68 9.24
N PRO A 32 6.97 28.61 9.53
CA PRO A 32 7.45 28.61 10.91
C PRO A 32 7.29 30.00 11.54
N PRO A 33 7.40 30.14 12.87
CA PRO A 33 7.31 31.44 13.53
C PRO A 33 8.45 32.34 13.06
N LEU A 34 8.12 33.55 12.58
CA LEU A 34 9.08 34.45 11.94
C LEU A 34 9.58 35.57 12.87
N SER A 35 8.81 35.88 13.92
CA SER A 35 9.15 36.91 14.90
C SER A 35 9.32 36.32 16.31
N GLU A 36 10.04 37.05 17.17
CA GLU A 36 10.17 36.69 18.58
C GLU A 36 8.81 36.73 19.30
N ALA A 37 7.90 37.62 18.90
CA ALA A 37 6.55 37.68 19.43
C ALA A 37 5.75 36.40 19.13
N ASP A 38 5.88 35.84 17.91
CA ASP A 38 5.22 34.58 17.53
C ASP A 38 5.74 33.41 18.38
N TRP A 39 7.06 33.36 18.58
CA TRP A 39 7.70 32.36 19.43
C TRP A 39 7.20 32.41 20.87
N GLN A 40 7.11 33.61 21.45
CA GLN A 40 6.57 33.80 22.78
C GLN A 40 5.10 33.38 22.86
N ALA A 41 4.28 33.74 21.88
CA ALA A 41 2.87 33.36 21.85
C ALA A 41 2.68 31.83 21.81
N LEU A 42 3.45 31.12 20.98
CA LEU A 42 3.43 29.66 20.90
C LEU A 42 3.94 29.02 22.19
N PHE A 43 5.00 29.56 22.76
CA PHE A 43 5.55 29.06 24.01
C PHE A 43 4.56 29.23 25.17
N GLN A 44 3.87 30.37 25.26
CA GLN A 44 2.80 30.56 26.27
C GLN A 44 1.68 29.53 26.12
N LYS A 45 1.27 29.20 24.89
CA LYS A 45 0.31 28.11 24.65
C LYS A 45 0.87 26.76 25.10
N TYR A 46 2.13 26.49 24.79
CA TYR A 46 2.80 25.27 25.22
C TYR A 46 2.87 25.13 26.75
N ARG A 47 3.10 26.24 27.47
CA ARG A 47 3.12 26.27 28.95
C ARG A 47 1.79 25.85 29.59
N LEU A 48 0.68 26.02 28.88
CA LEU A 48 -0.64 25.59 29.31
C LEU A 48 -0.88 24.09 29.06
N SER A 49 -0.04 23.43 28.25
CA SER A 49 -0.20 22.02 27.92
C SER A 49 0.14 21.10 29.11
N PRO A 50 -0.49 19.91 29.21
CA PRO A 50 -0.12 18.90 30.18
C PRO A 50 1.36 18.48 30.08
N GLN A 51 1.92 18.46 28.86
CA GLN A 51 3.31 18.08 28.65
C GLN A 51 4.29 19.05 29.32
N PHE A 52 4.06 20.36 29.20
CA PHE A 52 4.89 21.34 29.90
C PHE A 52 4.75 21.22 31.42
N GLN A 53 3.52 21.03 31.92
CA GLN A 53 3.27 21.00 33.36
C GLN A 53 3.84 19.74 34.04
N GLN A 54 3.83 18.60 33.35
CA GLN A 54 4.19 17.30 33.92
C GLN A 54 5.60 16.83 33.56
N VAL A 55 6.10 17.16 32.37
CA VAL A 55 7.36 16.64 31.83
C VAL A 55 8.40 17.75 31.69
N ASN A 56 8.05 18.84 31.01
CA ASN A 56 8.98 19.91 30.66
C ASN A 56 8.88 21.13 31.59
N ARG A 57 8.66 20.89 32.89
CA ARG A 57 8.40 21.96 33.85
C ARG A 57 9.66 22.79 34.07
N GLY A 58 9.55 24.10 33.83
CA GLY A 58 10.69 25.02 33.94
C GLY A 58 11.55 25.11 32.67
N MET A 59 11.11 24.49 31.57
CA MET A 59 11.75 24.63 30.27
C MET A 59 11.76 26.11 29.83
N GLU A 60 12.86 26.55 29.25
CA GLU A 60 13.06 27.89 28.68
C GLU A 60 12.68 27.94 27.19
N LEU A 61 12.51 29.15 26.64
CA LEU A 61 12.11 29.32 25.24
C LEU A 61 13.09 28.65 24.25
N VAL A 62 14.39 28.66 24.55
CA VAL A 62 15.42 28.07 23.68
C VAL A 62 15.26 26.55 23.56
N GLU A 63 14.89 25.89 24.66
CA GLU A 63 14.63 24.44 24.71
C GLU A 63 13.31 24.12 24.01
N PHE A 64 12.29 24.97 24.20
CA PHE A 64 11.03 24.86 23.46
C PHE A 64 11.25 24.95 21.94
N LYS A 65 12.06 25.90 21.47
CA LYS A 65 12.40 26.03 20.04
C LYS A 65 13.00 24.73 19.50
N ALA A 66 13.85 24.04 20.26
CA ALA A 66 14.46 22.78 19.84
C ALA A 66 13.42 21.64 19.63
N ILE A 67 12.51 21.44 20.60
CA ILE A 67 11.45 20.43 20.45
C ILE A 67 10.46 20.82 19.35
N PHE A 68 10.10 22.10 19.24
CA PHE A 68 9.20 22.60 18.21
C PHE A 68 9.72 22.29 16.80
N TRP A 69 11.01 22.49 16.54
CA TRP A 69 11.58 22.26 15.22
C TRP A 69 11.48 20.81 14.78
N TRP A 70 11.68 19.84 15.68
CA TRP A 70 11.54 18.42 15.34
C TRP A 70 10.12 18.09 14.92
N GLU A 71 9.13 18.53 15.68
CA GLU A 71 7.73 18.30 15.33
C GLU A 71 7.31 19.05 14.07
N TYR A 72 7.75 20.30 13.91
CA TYR A 72 7.48 21.09 12.71
C TYR A 72 8.06 20.42 11.46
N ILE A 73 9.32 20.00 11.50
CA ILE A 73 9.98 19.31 10.38
C ILE A 73 9.26 18.01 10.06
N HIS A 74 8.87 17.23 11.07
CA HIS A 74 8.08 16.02 10.88
C HIS A 74 6.77 16.32 10.12
N ARG A 75 5.99 17.30 10.59
CA ARG A 75 4.71 17.69 9.98
C ARG A 75 4.90 18.26 8.57
N LEU A 76 5.94 19.07 8.35
CA LEU A 76 6.27 19.61 7.04
C LEU A 76 6.67 18.50 6.06
N TRP A 77 7.53 17.58 6.49
CA TRP A 77 8.00 16.48 5.66
C TRP A 77 6.87 15.54 5.22
N GLY A 78 5.91 15.26 6.12
CA GLY A 78 4.70 14.52 5.78
C GLY A 78 3.87 15.19 4.68
N ARG A 79 3.71 16.53 4.74
CA ARG A 79 3.02 17.31 3.70
C ARG A 79 3.76 17.27 2.37
N LEU A 80 5.08 17.42 2.40
CA LEU A 80 5.91 17.34 1.20
C LEU A 80 5.83 15.97 0.52
N ILE A 81 5.76 14.88 1.29
CA ILE A 81 5.52 13.53 0.74
C ILE A 81 4.18 13.47 0.02
N GLY A 82 3.11 14.01 0.63
CA GLY A 82 1.79 14.07 0.01
C GLY A 82 1.81 14.78 -1.33
N VAL A 83 2.44 15.95 -1.40
CA VAL A 83 2.59 16.73 -2.65
C VAL A 83 3.45 16.00 -3.68
N ALA A 84 4.61 15.48 -3.25
CA ALA A 84 5.54 14.76 -4.11
C ALA A 84 4.96 13.44 -4.66
N PHE A 85 3.97 12.85 -3.98
CA PHE A 85 3.22 11.72 -4.51
C PHE A 85 2.08 12.17 -5.43
N LEU A 86 1.26 13.12 -4.97
CA LEU A 86 0.02 13.50 -5.65
C LEU A 86 0.26 14.16 -7.00
N LEU A 87 1.20 15.11 -7.09
CA LEU A 87 1.42 15.85 -8.34
C LEU A 87 1.88 14.94 -9.49
N PRO A 88 2.91 14.07 -9.33
CA PRO A 88 3.26 13.13 -10.37
C PRO A 88 2.13 12.13 -10.65
N PHE A 89 1.45 11.62 -9.62
CA PHE A 89 0.35 10.67 -9.81
C PHE A 89 -0.75 11.25 -10.70
N LEU A 90 -1.21 12.47 -10.43
CA LEU A 90 -2.21 13.16 -11.26
C LEU A 90 -1.71 13.42 -12.67
N TRP A 91 -0.44 13.85 -12.81
CA TRP A 91 0.17 14.07 -14.13
C TRP A 91 0.22 12.79 -14.98
N PHE A 92 0.68 11.68 -14.40
CA PHE A 92 0.73 10.39 -15.10
C PHE A 92 -0.67 9.80 -15.36
N LEU A 93 -1.63 10.06 -14.48
CA LEU A 93 -3.02 9.65 -14.69
C LEU A 93 -3.62 10.40 -15.90
N TRP A 94 -3.44 11.72 -15.96
CA TRP A 94 -3.90 12.54 -17.07
C TRP A 94 -3.22 12.20 -18.40
N ARG A 95 -1.90 11.95 -18.39
CA ARG A 95 -1.14 11.53 -19.57
C ARG A 95 -1.38 10.06 -19.96
N GLY A 96 -2.13 9.32 -19.14
CA GLY A 96 -2.39 7.90 -19.37
C GLY A 96 -1.17 6.98 -19.17
N GLY A 97 -0.12 7.47 -18.50
CA GLY A 97 1.05 6.67 -18.11
C GLY A 97 0.76 5.73 -16.94
N VAL A 98 -0.32 5.97 -16.18
CA VAL A 98 -0.80 5.11 -15.10
C VAL A 98 -2.26 4.76 -15.35
N LYS A 99 -2.57 3.47 -15.55
CA LYS A 99 -3.91 2.97 -15.89
C LYS A 99 -4.25 1.65 -15.18
N GLY A 100 -5.53 1.30 -15.18
CA GLY A 100 -6.02 0.01 -14.70
C GLY A 100 -5.64 -0.30 -13.25
N ALA A 101 -5.15 -1.51 -13.01
CA ALA A 101 -4.78 -1.98 -11.67
C ALA A 101 -3.68 -1.13 -11.01
N LEU A 102 -2.73 -0.57 -11.77
CA LEU A 102 -1.67 0.27 -11.22
C LEU A 102 -2.23 1.57 -10.64
N ALA A 103 -3.20 2.19 -11.33
CA ALA A 103 -3.86 3.41 -10.86
C ALA A 103 -4.56 3.18 -9.51
N TRP A 104 -5.33 2.09 -9.41
CA TRP A 104 -6.03 1.73 -8.17
C TRP A 104 -5.09 1.41 -7.02
N ARG A 105 -3.97 0.70 -7.28
CA ARG A 105 -2.96 0.42 -6.25
C ARG A 105 -2.30 1.70 -5.74
N LEU A 106 -1.92 2.62 -6.64
CA LEU A 106 -1.31 3.89 -6.25
C LEU A 106 -2.31 4.79 -5.51
N ALA A 107 -3.57 4.84 -5.94
CA ALA A 107 -4.64 5.54 -5.22
C ALA A 107 -4.86 4.96 -3.82
N GLY A 108 -4.86 3.63 -3.68
CA GLY A 108 -4.94 2.96 -2.39
C GLY A 108 -3.77 3.29 -1.46
N ILE A 109 -2.54 3.30 -1.97
CA ILE A 109 -1.35 3.70 -1.20
C ILE A 109 -1.46 5.17 -0.77
N PHE A 110 -1.95 6.06 -1.65
CA PHE A 110 -2.19 7.46 -1.29
C PHE A 110 -3.23 7.61 -0.18
N ALA A 111 -4.34 6.86 -0.27
CA ALA A 111 -5.37 6.83 0.77
C ALA A 111 -4.80 6.33 2.13
N LEU A 112 -3.95 5.31 2.11
CA LEU A 112 -3.22 4.86 3.31
C LEU A 112 -2.31 5.97 3.86
N GLY A 113 -1.65 6.75 2.99
CA GLY A 113 -0.89 7.94 3.40
C GLY A 113 -1.77 9.00 4.08
N GLY A 114 -2.99 9.22 3.58
CA GLY A 114 -3.98 10.07 4.26
C GLY A 114 -4.37 9.53 5.64
N LEU A 115 -4.63 8.22 5.73
CA LEU A 115 -4.91 7.55 7.00
C LEU A 115 -3.74 7.63 7.98
N GLN A 116 -2.50 7.55 7.50
CA GLN A 116 -1.29 7.74 8.30
C GLN A 116 -1.27 9.14 8.92
N GLY A 117 -1.59 10.17 8.14
CA GLY A 117 -1.72 11.54 8.63
C GLY A 117 -2.84 11.69 9.66
N ALA A 118 -4.01 11.10 9.41
CA ALA A 118 -5.14 11.09 10.34
C ALA A 118 -4.79 10.40 11.67
N MET A 119 -4.08 9.28 11.62
CA MET A 119 -3.58 8.57 12.80
C MET A 119 -2.58 9.43 13.59
N GLY A 120 -1.67 10.13 12.89
CA GLY A 120 -0.73 11.06 13.52
C GLY A 120 -1.44 12.22 14.22
N TRP A 121 -2.46 12.79 13.59
CA TRP A 121 -3.30 13.81 14.22
C TRP A 121 -4.02 13.27 15.46
N TYR A 122 -4.60 12.08 15.38
CA TYR A 122 -5.28 11.43 16.51
C TYR A 122 -4.33 11.20 17.70
N MET A 123 -3.08 10.80 17.44
CA MET A 123 -2.05 10.69 18.48
C MET A 123 -1.81 12.02 19.21
N VAL A 124 -1.72 13.14 18.49
CA VAL A 124 -1.52 14.47 19.08
C VAL A 124 -2.76 14.90 19.86
N ALA A 125 -3.94 14.86 19.23
CA ALA A 125 -5.20 15.31 19.84
C ALA A 125 -5.48 14.57 21.15
N SER A 126 -5.23 13.27 21.18
CA SER A 126 -5.43 12.44 22.38
C SER A 126 -4.41 12.67 23.50
N GLY A 127 -3.23 13.26 23.22
CA GLY A 127 -2.22 13.61 24.22
C GLY A 127 -2.48 14.96 24.89
N LEU A 128 -3.44 15.74 24.41
CA LEU A 128 -3.72 17.11 24.89
C LEU A 128 -4.87 17.20 25.91
N VAL A 129 -5.63 16.12 26.13
CA VAL A 129 -6.85 16.14 26.96
C VAL A 129 -6.59 15.70 28.40
N ASP A 130 -6.09 14.48 28.64
CA ASP A 130 -6.02 13.90 30.01
C ASP A 130 -4.60 13.50 30.45
N ARG A 131 -3.87 12.77 29.59
CA ARG A 131 -2.51 12.31 29.87
C ARG A 131 -1.61 12.66 28.67
N PRO A 132 -0.46 13.32 28.88
CA PRO A 132 0.50 13.63 27.81
C PRO A 132 1.16 12.38 27.21
N GLU A 133 0.82 11.20 27.72
CA GLU A 133 1.27 9.92 27.22
C GLU A 133 0.46 9.51 25.99
N VAL A 134 1.08 9.57 24.82
CA VAL A 134 0.56 8.86 23.64
C VAL A 134 0.64 7.36 23.92
N SER A 135 -0.53 6.72 24.10
CA SER A 135 -0.65 5.27 24.29
C SER A 135 0.27 4.49 23.34
N GLN A 136 1.04 3.54 23.89
CA GLN A 136 1.98 2.71 23.13
C GLN A 136 1.29 1.99 21.96
N TYR A 137 0.01 1.61 22.12
CA TYR A 137 -0.80 1.03 21.06
C TYR A 137 -0.97 1.97 19.86
N ARG A 138 -1.17 3.27 20.10
CA ARG A 138 -1.30 4.27 19.02
C ARG A 138 0.02 4.49 18.30
N LEU A 139 1.12 4.53 19.06
CA LEU A 139 2.46 4.65 18.49
C LEU A 139 2.81 3.46 17.60
N VAL A 140 2.57 2.23 18.08
CA VAL A 140 2.80 1.00 17.30
C VAL A 140 1.90 0.95 16.08
N ALA A 141 0.61 1.29 16.20
CA ALA A 141 -0.30 1.32 15.06
C ALA A 141 0.14 2.35 14.00
N HIS A 142 0.57 3.54 14.42
CA HIS A 142 1.08 4.57 13.51
C HIS A 142 2.39 4.15 12.83
N LEU A 143 3.35 3.59 13.57
CA LEU A 143 4.59 3.09 12.99
C LEU A 143 4.33 1.90 12.06
N GLY A 144 3.47 0.97 12.47
CA GLY A 144 3.09 -0.20 11.67
C GLY A 144 2.45 0.20 10.34
N LEU A 145 1.56 1.19 10.35
CA LEU A 145 0.95 1.73 9.13
C LEU A 145 2.01 2.44 8.25
N ALA A 146 2.95 3.20 8.83
CA ALA A 146 4.07 3.78 8.07
C ALA A 146 4.94 2.71 7.39
N LEU A 147 5.27 1.64 8.10
CA LEU A 147 6.08 0.53 7.58
C LEU A 147 5.33 -0.24 6.49
N LEU A 148 4.01 -0.44 6.65
CA LEU A 148 3.16 -1.02 5.60
C LEU A 148 3.18 -0.17 4.33
N ILE A 149 2.97 1.15 4.44
CA ILE A 149 3.02 2.07 3.31
C ILE A 149 4.40 2.02 2.65
N TYR A 150 5.47 2.04 3.43
CA TYR A 150 6.83 1.96 2.92
C TYR A 150 7.08 0.66 2.14
N ALA A 151 6.64 -0.48 2.69
CA ALA A 151 6.75 -1.78 2.04
C ALA A 151 5.95 -1.84 0.73
N LEU A 152 4.72 -1.30 0.70
CA LEU A 152 3.90 -1.23 -0.51
C LEU A 152 4.53 -0.35 -1.59
N LEU A 153 5.12 0.79 -1.22
CA LEU A 153 5.84 1.66 -2.15
C LEU A 153 7.08 0.97 -2.71
N LEU A 154 7.85 0.31 -1.85
CA LEU A 154 9.04 -0.44 -2.26
C LEU A 154 8.66 -1.60 -3.19
N TRP A 155 7.61 -2.35 -2.84
CA TRP A 155 7.06 -3.42 -3.67
C TRP A 155 6.65 -2.91 -5.06
N GLN A 156 5.93 -1.79 -5.13
CA GLN A 156 5.55 -1.18 -6.41
C GLN A 156 6.76 -0.70 -7.21
N ALA A 157 7.78 -0.14 -6.56
CA ALA A 157 9.01 0.25 -7.24
C ALA A 157 9.77 -0.96 -7.82
N MET A 158 9.83 -2.08 -7.09
CA MET A 158 10.46 -3.31 -7.58
C MET A 158 9.67 -3.96 -8.71
N ALA A 159 8.34 -4.02 -8.59
CA ALA A 159 7.46 -4.59 -9.62
C ALA A 159 7.55 -3.83 -10.96
N LEU A 160 7.77 -2.52 -10.92
CA LEU A 160 7.98 -1.70 -12.12
C LEU A 160 9.38 -1.88 -12.73
N ARG A 161 10.40 -2.21 -11.93
CA ARG A 161 11.77 -2.48 -12.39
C ARG A 161 11.94 -3.87 -12.98
N HIS A 162 11.19 -4.85 -12.47
CA HIS A 162 11.20 -6.23 -12.94
C HIS A 162 9.79 -6.62 -13.40
N PRO A 163 9.32 -6.14 -14.57
CA PRO A 163 8.04 -6.58 -15.10
C PRO A 163 8.08 -8.10 -15.25
N ALA A 164 7.21 -8.80 -14.53
CA ALA A 164 7.07 -10.24 -14.67
C ALA A 164 6.77 -10.53 -16.14
N LYS A 165 7.70 -11.22 -16.82
CA LYS A 165 7.46 -11.72 -18.16
C LYS A 165 6.42 -12.81 -18.01
N TRP A 166 5.16 -12.49 -18.28
CA TRP A 166 4.14 -13.50 -18.43
C TRP A 166 4.55 -14.37 -19.62
N HIS A 167 5.04 -15.58 -19.35
CA HIS A 167 5.07 -16.64 -20.34
C HIS A 167 3.71 -17.31 -20.25
N PRO A 168 2.76 -17.06 -21.17
CA PRO A 168 1.61 -17.94 -21.27
C PRO A 168 2.20 -19.32 -21.52
N ALA A 169 1.99 -20.25 -20.58
CA ALA A 169 2.22 -21.65 -20.86
C ALA A 169 1.51 -21.95 -22.18
N SER A 170 2.26 -22.48 -23.15
CA SER A 170 1.83 -22.83 -24.49
C SER A 170 0.54 -23.64 -24.45
N ALA A 171 -0.59 -22.95 -24.43
CA ALA A 171 -1.88 -23.53 -24.73
C ALA A 171 -1.90 -23.70 -26.25
N ALA A 172 -1.93 -24.96 -26.68
CA ALA A 172 -1.98 -25.45 -28.07
C ALA A 172 -0.63 -25.76 -28.75
N THR A 173 -0.14 -26.97 -28.48
CA THR A 173 0.28 -27.92 -29.53
C THR A 173 -0.25 -29.29 -29.09
N ALA A 174 -1.45 -29.66 -29.53
CA ALA A 174 -1.71 -30.40 -30.76
C ALA A 174 -1.60 -31.91 -30.52
N GLY A 175 -2.75 -32.51 -30.20
CA GLY A 175 -2.95 -33.96 -30.09
C GLY A 175 -4.32 -34.34 -30.64
N SER A 176 -4.67 -33.83 -31.83
CA SER A 176 -5.78 -34.33 -32.63
C SER A 176 -5.18 -35.11 -33.82
N PRO A 177 -5.36 -36.43 -33.93
CA PRO A 177 -4.95 -37.16 -35.12
C PRO A 177 -5.93 -36.87 -36.26
N GLU A 178 -5.42 -36.31 -37.35
CA GLU A 178 -6.14 -36.10 -38.62
C GLU A 178 -6.35 -37.43 -39.36
N PRO A 179 -7.43 -37.60 -40.16
CA PRO A 179 -7.71 -38.83 -40.89
C PRO A 179 -7.14 -38.84 -42.33
N SER A 180 -6.84 -40.06 -42.79
CA SER A 180 -6.62 -40.50 -44.18
C SER A 180 -5.23 -40.28 -44.81
N GLN A 181 -4.50 -41.39 -44.95
CA GLN A 181 -3.81 -41.71 -46.21
C GLN A 181 -4.11 -43.17 -46.55
N ALA A 182 -5.05 -43.34 -47.47
CA ALA A 182 -5.21 -44.55 -48.23
C ALA A 182 -4.13 -44.62 -49.32
N ALA A 183 -3.68 -45.85 -49.61
CA ALA A 183 -3.06 -46.32 -50.84
C ALA A 183 -1.64 -45.83 -51.19
N ALA A 184 -0.65 -46.72 -51.00
CA ALA A 184 0.16 -47.30 -52.08
C ALA A 184 1.23 -48.24 -51.50
N THR A 185 1.64 -49.24 -52.30
CA THR A 185 2.61 -50.33 -52.02
C THR A 185 1.99 -51.49 -51.22
N GLY A 186 1.69 -52.68 -51.76
CA GLY A 186 2.24 -53.39 -52.93
C GLY A 186 3.25 -54.43 -52.45
N GLY A 187 2.84 -55.70 -52.30
CA GLY A 187 3.80 -56.80 -52.12
C GLY A 187 3.40 -57.95 -51.20
N ASN A 188 2.64 -58.89 -51.77
CA ASN A 188 2.94 -60.33 -51.77
C ASN A 188 2.64 -61.23 -50.54
N ASP A 189 2.10 -62.40 -50.93
CA ASP A 189 2.17 -63.74 -50.35
C ASP A 189 1.23 -64.19 -49.20
N ARG A 190 0.29 -65.03 -49.64
CA ARG A 190 -0.02 -66.40 -49.16
C ARG A 190 -0.91 -66.63 -47.94
N GLN A 191 -2.00 -67.33 -48.27
CA GLN A 191 -2.50 -68.56 -47.62
C GLN A 191 -2.94 -68.44 -46.16
N SER A 192 -4.26 -68.52 -45.90
CA SER A 192 -4.98 -69.80 -45.76
C SER A 192 -6.27 -69.68 -44.92
N ARG A 193 -7.27 -70.51 -45.29
CA ARG A 193 -8.46 -70.97 -44.54
C ARG A 193 -9.60 -69.95 -44.32
N ARG A 194 -10.78 -70.14 -44.94
CA ARG A 194 -11.94 -70.99 -44.52
C ARG A 194 -12.36 -70.66 -43.08
N GLN A 195 -13.61 -70.38 -42.69
CA GLN A 195 -14.97 -70.33 -43.28
C GLN A 195 -15.89 -69.72 -42.16
N PRO A 196 -17.24 -69.57 -42.32
CA PRO A 196 -18.05 -68.53 -41.68
C PRO A 196 -18.88 -69.00 -40.47
N GLY A 197 -19.44 -68.03 -39.72
CA GLY A 197 -20.50 -68.28 -38.73
C GLY A 197 -21.15 -66.99 -38.19
N ALA A 198 -22.39 -66.73 -38.61
CA ALA A 198 -23.34 -65.77 -38.00
C ALA A 198 -24.05 -66.42 -36.78
N PRO A 199 -25.13 -65.89 -36.16
CA PRO A 199 -25.74 -64.55 -36.19
C PRO A 199 -26.20 -63.98 -34.80
N LEU A 200 -26.56 -62.69 -34.81
CA LEU A 200 -27.69 -61.99 -34.16
C LEU A 200 -28.21 -62.34 -32.74
N GLY A 201 -28.30 -61.29 -31.93
CA GLY A 201 -29.25 -61.07 -30.83
C GLY A 201 -28.76 -59.88 -29.99
N GLY A 202 -29.49 -58.83 -29.65
CA GLY A 202 -30.91 -58.53 -29.62
C GLY A 202 -31.13 -57.54 -28.46
N VAL A 203 -32.17 -56.72 -28.56
CA VAL A 203 -32.84 -56.00 -27.44
C VAL A 203 -32.33 -54.61 -27.04
N ARG A 204 -32.87 -53.63 -27.77
CA ARG A 204 -33.54 -52.37 -27.35
C ARG A 204 -33.89 -52.20 -25.85
N GLY A 205 -33.56 -51.03 -25.30
CA GLY A 205 -34.22 -50.38 -24.15
C GLY A 205 -33.64 -48.96 -23.95
N GLN A 206 -34.22 -47.91 -24.54
CA GLN A 206 -35.21 -47.00 -23.92
C GLN A 206 -34.80 -46.51 -22.53
N ARG A 207 -34.35 -45.25 -22.42
CA ARG A 207 -35.13 -44.03 -22.08
C ARG A 207 -34.91 -43.68 -20.60
N GLU A 208 -34.46 -42.45 -20.36
CA GLU A 208 -35.13 -41.45 -19.51
C GLU A 208 -34.40 -41.34 -18.15
N VAL A 209 -34.26 -40.22 -17.42
CA VAL A 209 -34.49 -38.79 -17.61
C VAL A 209 -34.10 -38.10 -16.25
N TRP A 210 -33.87 -36.77 -16.24
CA TRP A 210 -33.84 -35.84 -15.06
C TRP A 210 -32.72 -36.03 -14.01
N ALA A 211 -32.20 -35.04 -13.26
CA ALA A 211 -32.35 -33.59 -13.07
C ALA A 211 -31.05 -33.11 -12.35
N ALA A 212 -30.48 -31.94 -12.62
CA ALA A 212 -30.68 -30.68 -11.87
C ALA A 212 -30.83 -30.86 -10.35
N ASP A 213 -29.78 -30.55 -9.57
CA ASP A 213 -29.61 -29.31 -8.80
C ASP A 213 -28.15 -29.16 -8.33
#